data_AF-A0AAN9KT95-F1
#
_entry.id   AF-A0AAN9KT95-F1
#
_cell.length_a   1.000
_cell.length_b   1.000
_cell.length_c   1.000
_cell.angle_alpha   90.00
_cell.angle_beta   90.00
_cell.angle_gamma   90.00
#
_symmetry.space_group_name_H-M   'P 1'
#
loop_
_entity.id
_entity.type
_entity.pdbx_description
1 polymer ?
#
loop_
_entity_poly.entity_id
_entity_poly.type
_entity_poly.pdbx_seq_one_letter_code
_entity_poly.pdbx_strand_id
1 'polypeptide(L)'
;MSLYSSNEPTLNFESLTNQSYPVALEIIFYMGFLIAFAVKSPIIPLHTWLPDTHGEAHYSTCMLLAGILLKMGAYGLVRINMELLSRAHSIFCPWLMLLGSIQIIYAASTSLGQRNVKKRIAYSSVSHMGFLILGIGSISETGLNGAILQIISHGFIGAALFFLAGTSYDRLRLLYLDEMGGMAIPMPKIFTIFTTLSMASLALPGMSDKMSCRYSDSNRDALALLPKSSVSTNFTIAAYSKA
;
A
#
# COMPACT_ATOMS: atom_id res chain seq x y z
N MET A 1 31.95 -15.13 10.35
CA MET A 1 32.33 -14.02 9.47
C MET A 1 32.49 -14.57 8.07
N SER A 2 31.44 -14.52 7.25
CA SER A 2 31.56 -14.66 5.80
C SER A 2 30.33 -14.04 5.15
N LEU A 3 30.41 -12.72 4.95
CA LEU A 3 29.59 -11.99 3.98
C LEU A 3 30.10 -12.22 2.54
N TYR A 4 31.17 -13.02 2.37
CA TYR A 4 31.89 -13.27 1.13
C TYR A 4 32.01 -14.78 0.88
N SER A 5 30.89 -15.48 0.71
CA SER A 5 30.95 -16.90 0.32
C SER A 5 31.33 -17.09 -1.15
N SER A 6 31.30 -16.03 -1.97
CA SER A 6 31.80 -15.99 -3.33
C SER A 6 32.93 -14.96 -3.42
N ASN A 7 34.06 -15.33 -4.05
CA ASN A 7 35.23 -14.46 -4.25
C ASN A 7 34.98 -13.27 -5.21
N GLU A 8 33.76 -13.13 -5.73
CA GLU A 8 33.34 -12.06 -6.64
C GLU A 8 32.19 -11.28 -5.97
N PRO A 9 32.31 -9.95 -5.78
CA PRO A 9 31.21 -9.13 -5.32
C PRO A 9 30.15 -9.02 -6.43
N THR A 10 28.98 -9.62 -6.24
CA THR A 10 27.85 -9.56 -7.18
C THR A 10 26.70 -8.71 -6.64
N LEU A 11 26.09 -7.90 -7.51
CA LEU A 11 24.84 -7.17 -7.22
C LEU A 11 23.62 -7.82 -7.88
N ASN A 12 23.77 -9.05 -8.36
CA ASN A 12 22.70 -9.78 -9.03
C ASN A 12 21.68 -10.26 -8.01
N PHE A 13 20.43 -9.83 -8.17
CA PHE A 13 19.34 -10.11 -7.22
C PHE A 13 19.14 -11.60 -6.97
N GLU A 14 19.13 -12.42 -8.03
CA GLU A 14 18.97 -13.88 -7.95
C GLU A 14 20.07 -14.53 -7.09
N SER A 15 21.32 -14.09 -7.24
CA SER A 15 22.42 -14.60 -6.42
C SER A 15 22.30 -14.22 -4.94
N LEU A 16 21.78 -13.02 -4.66
CA LEU A 16 21.61 -12.50 -3.30
C LEU A 16 20.47 -13.19 -2.55
N THR A 17 19.40 -13.56 -3.24
CA THR A 17 18.24 -14.28 -2.66
C THR A 17 18.59 -15.71 -2.26
N ASN A 18 19.48 -16.37 -3.01
CA ASN A 18 19.90 -17.74 -2.72
C ASN A 18 20.99 -17.83 -1.65
N GLN A 19 21.52 -16.70 -1.18
CA GLN A 19 22.57 -16.67 -0.18
C GLN A 19 21.98 -16.71 1.24
N SER A 20 22.60 -17.51 2.11
CA SER A 20 22.22 -17.56 3.53
C SER A 20 22.98 -16.51 4.35
N TYR A 21 22.22 -15.61 4.98
CA TYR A 21 22.76 -14.59 5.88
C TYR A 21 22.65 -15.05 7.35
N PRO A 22 23.38 -14.46 8.30
CA PRO A 22 23.05 -14.59 9.71
C PRO A 22 21.80 -13.77 10.04
N VAL A 23 20.90 -14.29 10.89
CA VAL A 23 19.60 -13.66 11.20
C VAL A 23 19.75 -12.23 11.74
N ALA A 24 20.77 -11.98 12.57
CA ALA A 24 21.02 -10.64 13.11
C ALA A 24 21.29 -9.59 12.02
N LEU A 25 22.00 -9.98 10.96
CA LEU A 25 22.29 -9.10 9.83
C LEU A 25 21.06 -8.91 8.94
N GLU A 26 20.28 -9.97 8.76
CA GLU A 26 19.00 -9.93 8.04
C GLU A 26 18.03 -8.93 8.68
N ILE A 27 17.95 -8.90 10.02
CA ILE A 27 17.12 -7.95 10.78
C ILE A 27 17.58 -6.50 10.57
N ILE A 28 18.89 -6.24 10.57
CA ILE A 28 19.44 -4.89 10.38
C ILE A 28 19.10 -4.38 8.97
N PHE A 29 19.31 -5.19 7.95
CA PHE A 29 18.96 -4.83 6.57
C PHE A 29 17.45 -4.69 6.38
N TYR A 30 16.66 -5.58 7.00
CA TYR A 30 15.21 -5.50 6.96
C TYR A 30 14.72 -4.16 7.51
N MET A 31 15.24 -3.73 8.67
CA MET A 31 14.88 -2.44 9.26
C MET A 31 15.29 -1.25 8.37
N GLY A 32 16.49 -1.29 7.77
CA GLY A 32 16.96 -0.25 6.86
C GLY A 32 16.06 -0.10 5.62
N PHE A 33 15.76 -1.21 4.95
CA PHE A 33 14.86 -1.21 3.80
C PHE A 33 13.41 -0.91 4.19
N LEU A 34 12.95 -1.41 5.33
CA LEU A 34 11.62 -1.09 5.85
C LEU A 34 11.45 0.41 6.06
N ILE A 35 12.44 1.11 6.64
CA ILE A 35 12.39 2.57 6.81
C ILE A 35 12.37 3.27 5.45
N ALA A 36 13.23 2.88 4.51
CA ALA A 36 13.27 3.48 3.17
C ALA A 36 11.93 3.32 2.43
N PHE A 37 11.35 2.12 2.49
CA PHE A 37 10.04 1.85 1.89
C PHE A 37 8.88 2.43 2.69
N ALA A 38 9.01 2.62 4.00
CA ALA A 38 8.02 3.28 4.86
C ALA A 38 7.94 4.79 4.61
N VAL A 39 9.02 5.42 4.13
CA VAL A 39 8.95 6.79 3.61
C VAL A 39 8.21 6.80 2.28
N LYS A 40 8.52 5.86 1.37
CA LYS A 40 7.99 5.84 0.01
C LYS A 40 6.52 5.40 -0.08
N SER A 41 6.22 4.25 0.50
CA SER A 41 4.87 3.81 0.83
C SER A 41 4.57 4.45 2.18
N PRO A 42 3.67 5.45 2.28
CA PRO A 42 3.51 6.35 3.42
C PRO A 42 3.03 5.59 4.67
N ILE A 43 3.91 4.85 5.33
CA ILE A 43 3.59 4.11 6.55
C ILE A 43 3.67 5.10 7.71
N ILE A 44 2.71 5.04 8.64
CA ILE A 44 2.76 5.87 9.85
C ILE A 44 4.05 5.56 10.63
N PRO A 45 4.83 6.57 11.05
CA PRO A 45 4.54 8.01 11.04
C PRO A 45 5.01 8.80 9.79
N LEU A 46 5.73 8.18 8.87
CA LEU A 46 6.44 8.80 7.74
C LEU A 46 5.53 9.10 6.52
N HIS A 47 4.32 9.59 6.77
CA HIS A 47 3.29 9.84 5.75
C HIS A 47 3.03 11.32 5.47
N THR A 48 3.56 12.23 6.31
CA THR A 48 3.20 13.67 6.30
C THR A 48 3.58 14.40 5.01
N TRP A 49 4.68 13.98 4.37
CA TRP A 49 5.12 14.57 3.11
C TRP A 49 4.10 14.41 1.97
N LEU A 50 3.31 13.34 2.00
CA LEU A 50 2.45 12.97 0.87
C LEU A 50 1.23 13.89 0.73
N PRO A 51 0.42 14.15 1.78
CA PRO A 51 -0.68 15.12 1.71
C PRO A 51 -0.23 16.53 1.36
N ASP A 52 0.92 16.97 1.86
CA ASP A 52 1.43 18.31 1.59
C ASP A 52 1.89 18.44 0.14
N THR A 53 2.64 17.46 -0.37
CA THR A 53 3.04 17.42 -1.79
C THR A 53 1.83 17.41 -2.72
N HIS A 54 0.80 16.60 -2.43
CA HIS A 54 -0.41 16.56 -3.25
C HIS A 54 -1.28 17.83 -3.15
N GLY A 55 -1.23 18.55 -2.03
CA GLY A 55 -1.95 19.81 -1.87
C GLY A 55 -1.45 20.89 -2.81
N GLU A 56 -0.13 20.97 -3.01
CA GLU A 56 0.53 22.05 -3.74
C GLU A 56 0.84 21.68 -5.19
N ALA A 57 1.07 20.40 -5.49
CA ALA A 57 1.49 19.97 -6.81
C ALA A 57 0.41 20.12 -7.88
N HIS A 58 0.88 20.28 -9.13
CA HIS A 58 0.06 20.23 -10.33
C HIS A 58 -0.58 18.84 -10.50
N TYR A 59 -1.79 18.78 -11.04
CA TYR A 59 -2.58 17.54 -11.09
C TYR A 59 -1.89 16.43 -11.89
N SER A 60 -1.14 16.75 -12.96
CA SER A 60 -0.36 15.77 -13.72
C SER A 60 0.74 15.12 -12.87
N THR A 61 1.42 15.89 -12.02
CA THR A 61 2.42 15.38 -11.08
C THR A 61 1.74 14.53 -10.00
N CYS A 62 0.57 14.96 -9.50
CA CYS A 62 -0.22 14.17 -8.55
C CYS A 62 -0.67 12.83 -9.14
N MET A 63 -1.03 12.77 -10.42
CA MET A 63 -1.39 11.52 -11.09
C MET A 63 -0.22 10.53 -11.13
N LEU A 64 0.98 11.00 -11.45
CA LEU A 64 2.18 10.15 -11.49
C LEU A 64 2.59 9.69 -10.08
N LEU A 65 2.55 10.62 -9.11
CA LEU A 65 2.87 10.35 -7.71
C LEU A 65 1.90 9.32 -7.11
N ALA A 66 0.60 9.57 -7.25
CA ALA A 66 -0.46 8.68 -6.81
C ALA A 66 -0.40 7.35 -7.55
N GLY A 67 -0.33 7.36 -8.89
CA GLY A 67 -0.46 6.20 -9.74
C GLY A 67 0.72 5.22 -9.66
N ILE A 68 1.96 5.72 -9.63
CA ILE A 68 3.17 4.90 -9.83
C ILE A 68 4.12 4.97 -8.63
N LEU A 69 4.47 6.17 -8.17
CA LEU A 69 5.57 6.32 -7.20
C LEU A 69 5.28 5.65 -5.86
N LEU A 70 4.03 5.69 -5.39
CA LEU A 70 3.56 4.98 -4.20
C LEU A 70 3.65 3.44 -4.36
N LYS A 71 3.42 2.95 -5.58
CA LYS A 71 3.39 1.52 -5.90
C LYS A 71 4.79 0.93 -5.96
N MET A 72 5.79 1.72 -6.35
CA MET A 72 7.19 1.30 -6.30
C MET A 72 7.66 1.02 -4.87
N GLY A 73 7.16 1.76 -3.88
CA GLY A 73 7.44 1.48 -2.45
C GLY A 73 6.85 0.14 -2.01
N ALA A 74 5.60 -0.11 -2.36
CA ALA A 74 4.92 -1.38 -2.11
C ALA A 74 5.62 -2.58 -2.81
N TYR A 75 6.00 -2.41 -4.07
CA TYR A 75 6.75 -3.41 -4.83
C TYR A 75 8.10 -3.73 -4.18
N GLY A 76 8.80 -2.70 -3.68
CA GLY A 76 10.05 -2.87 -2.93
C GLY A 76 9.87 -3.66 -1.63
N LEU A 77 8.78 -3.44 -0.89
CA LEU A 77 8.45 -4.25 0.30
C LEU A 77 8.24 -5.73 -0.05
N VAL A 78 7.57 -6.03 -1.17
CA VAL A 78 7.37 -7.41 -1.60
C VAL A 78 8.68 -8.02 -2.07
N ARG A 79 9.36 -7.42 -3.05
CA ARG A 79 10.57 -8.00 -3.64
C ARG A 79 11.74 -8.04 -2.66
N ILE A 80 12.04 -6.93 -1.99
CA ILE A 80 13.24 -6.87 -1.14
C ILE A 80 12.93 -7.40 0.25
N ASN A 81 11.93 -6.88 0.94
CA ASN A 81 11.72 -7.29 2.34
C ASN A 81 11.13 -8.68 2.49
N MET A 82 10.29 -9.16 1.58
CA MET A 82 9.69 -10.50 1.69
C MET A 82 10.51 -11.58 0.97
N GLU A 83 10.98 -11.36 -0.26
CA GLU A 83 11.73 -12.40 -1.00
C GLU A 83 13.20 -12.51 -0.55
N LEU A 84 13.91 -11.39 -0.40
CA LEU A 84 15.34 -11.41 -0.02
C LEU A 84 15.55 -11.70 1.48
N LEU A 85 14.66 -11.20 2.34
CA LEU A 85 14.83 -11.20 3.80
C LEU A 85 13.70 -11.97 4.51
N SER A 86 13.41 -13.18 4.03
CA SER A 86 12.23 -13.98 4.41
C SER A 86 12.16 -14.35 5.90
N ARG A 87 13.29 -14.64 6.57
CA ARG A 87 13.27 -15.00 8.00
C ARG A 87 13.03 -13.77 8.85
N ALA A 88 13.68 -12.65 8.53
CA ALA A 88 13.41 -11.38 9.20
C ALA A 88 11.95 -10.95 8.99
N HIS A 89 11.42 -11.12 7.77
CA HIS A 89 10.02 -10.82 7.44
C HIS A 89 9.04 -11.55 8.37
N SER A 90 9.22 -12.85 8.57
CA SER A 90 8.34 -13.66 9.43
C SER A 90 8.26 -13.15 10.89
N ILE A 91 9.34 -12.56 11.39
CA ILE A 91 9.42 -11.98 12.74
C ILE A 91 8.64 -10.66 12.80
N PHE A 92 8.70 -9.85 11.74
CA PHE A 92 8.08 -8.52 11.67
C PHE A 92 6.62 -8.53 11.16
N CYS A 93 6.12 -9.63 10.62
CA CYS A 93 4.73 -9.77 10.18
C CYS A 93 3.66 -9.28 11.17
N PRO A 94 3.64 -9.70 12.44
CA PRO A 94 2.63 -9.21 13.38
C PRO A 94 2.72 -7.69 13.61
N TRP A 95 3.93 -7.13 13.55
CA TRP A 95 4.14 -5.69 13.65
C TRP A 95 3.62 -4.93 12.41
N LEU A 96 3.86 -5.46 11.21
CA LEU A 96 3.29 -4.92 9.97
C LEU A 96 1.76 -4.95 10.00
N MET A 97 1.16 -6.04 10.48
CA MET A 97 -0.30 -6.14 10.60
C MET A 97 -0.88 -5.09 11.57
N LEU A 98 -0.20 -4.87 12.69
CA LEU A 98 -0.59 -3.85 13.66
C LEU A 98 -0.48 -2.44 13.07
N LEU A 99 0.66 -2.13 12.45
CA LEU A 99 0.89 -0.83 11.80
C LEU A 99 -0.11 -0.57 10.67
N GLY A 100 -0.39 -1.56 9.81
CA GLY A 100 -1.37 -1.44 8.73
C GLY A 100 -2.78 -1.18 9.25
N SER A 101 -3.18 -1.86 10.34
CA SER A 101 -4.48 -1.65 10.98
C SER A 101 -4.61 -0.23 11.55
N ILE A 102 -3.59 0.23 12.29
CA ILE A 102 -3.55 1.59 12.85
C ILE A 102 -3.57 2.62 11.72
N GLN A 103 -2.84 2.36 10.63
CA GLN A 103 -2.76 3.23 9.47
C GLN A 103 -4.11 3.45 8.78
N ILE A 104 -4.90 2.40 8.59
CA ILE A 104 -6.24 2.50 8.00
C ILE A 104 -7.11 3.41 8.87
N ILE A 105 -7.18 3.15 10.17
CA ILE A 105 -8.06 3.89 11.09
C ILE A 105 -7.64 5.35 11.19
N TYR A 106 -6.34 5.60 11.36
CA TYR A 106 -5.80 6.95 11.48
C TYR A 106 -6.04 7.75 10.20
N ALA A 107 -5.64 7.22 9.04
CA ALA A 107 -5.72 7.94 7.78
C ALA A 107 -7.18 8.19 7.33
N ALA A 108 -8.08 7.24 7.59
CA ALA A 108 -9.50 7.43 7.35
C ALA A 108 -10.09 8.55 8.23
N SER A 109 -9.73 8.56 9.53
CA SER A 109 -10.19 9.60 10.47
C SER A 109 -9.65 10.98 10.12
N THR A 110 -8.36 11.08 9.77
CA THR A 110 -7.76 12.37 9.36
C THR A 110 -8.28 12.85 8.02
N SER A 111 -8.61 11.94 7.08
CA SER A 111 -9.19 12.29 5.77
C SER A 111 -10.53 13.02 5.91
N LEU A 112 -11.41 12.55 6.81
CA LEU A 112 -12.71 13.18 7.07
C LEU A 112 -12.56 14.62 7.62
N GLY A 113 -11.51 14.88 8.40
CA GLY A 113 -11.22 16.20 8.94
C GLY A 113 -10.65 17.20 7.93
N GLN A 114 -10.21 16.76 6.74
CA GLN A 114 -9.62 17.66 5.74
C GLN A 114 -10.68 18.42 4.96
N ARG A 115 -10.52 19.75 4.85
CA ARG A 115 -11.36 20.63 4.01
C ARG A 115 -10.87 20.75 2.56
N ASN A 116 -9.58 20.52 2.34
CA ASN A 116 -8.98 20.59 1.00
C ASN A 116 -9.20 19.26 0.26
N VAL A 117 -9.78 19.31 -0.94
CA VAL A 117 -10.11 18.11 -1.75
C VAL A 117 -8.87 17.28 -2.07
N LYS A 118 -7.77 17.91 -2.51
CA LYS A 118 -6.55 17.19 -2.88
C LYS A 118 -5.93 16.48 -1.68
N LYS A 119 -5.92 17.14 -0.51
CA LYS A 119 -5.44 16.53 0.74
C LYS A 119 -6.33 15.38 1.20
N ARG A 120 -7.66 15.51 1.07
CA ARG A 120 -8.61 14.43 1.40
C ARG A 120 -8.38 13.18 0.55
N ILE A 121 -8.19 13.34 -0.76
CA ILE A 121 -7.85 12.24 -1.68
C ILE A 121 -6.49 11.63 -1.29
N ALA A 122 -5.48 12.44 -0.97
CA ALA A 122 -4.16 11.95 -0.56
C ALA A 122 -4.23 11.10 0.73
N TYR A 123 -4.98 11.53 1.75
CA TYR A 123 -5.18 10.72 2.96
C TYR A 123 -5.96 9.43 2.70
N SER A 124 -6.90 9.42 1.73
CA SER A 124 -7.54 8.17 1.31
C SER A 124 -6.50 7.19 0.74
N SER A 125 -5.55 7.68 -0.09
CA SER A 125 -4.44 6.85 -0.58
C SER A 125 -3.56 6.29 0.54
N VAL A 126 -3.29 7.06 1.59
CA VAL A 126 -2.56 6.56 2.78
C VAL A 126 -3.34 5.42 3.45
N SER A 127 -4.66 5.53 3.56
CA SER A 127 -5.50 4.45 4.11
C SER A 127 -5.49 3.21 3.23
N HIS A 128 -5.57 3.36 1.91
CA HIS A 128 -5.52 2.24 0.97
C HIS A 128 -4.18 1.48 0.99
N MET A 129 -3.07 2.20 1.18
CA MET A 129 -1.75 1.58 1.39
C MET A 129 -1.67 0.78 2.70
N GLY A 130 -2.51 1.08 3.69
CA GLY A 130 -2.63 0.26 4.90
C GLY A 130 -3.10 -1.18 4.61
N PHE A 131 -4.04 -1.36 3.68
CA PHE A 131 -4.49 -2.70 3.27
C PHE A 131 -3.39 -3.51 2.58
N LEU A 132 -2.50 -2.84 1.86
CA LEU A 132 -1.33 -3.49 1.26
C LEU A 132 -0.40 -4.05 2.33
N ILE A 133 -0.11 -3.28 3.38
CA ILE A 133 0.76 -3.71 4.48
C ILE A 133 0.13 -4.89 5.21
N LEU A 134 -1.20 -4.88 5.42
CA LEU A 134 -1.94 -6.02 5.96
C LEU A 134 -1.80 -7.27 5.07
N GLY A 135 -1.96 -7.12 3.75
CA GLY A 135 -1.85 -8.23 2.81
C GLY A 135 -0.44 -8.84 2.78
N ILE A 136 0.60 -8.01 2.85
CA ILE A 136 2.01 -8.44 2.92
C ILE A 136 2.29 -9.15 4.27
N GLY A 137 1.84 -8.58 5.39
CA GLY A 137 2.06 -9.15 6.73
C GLY A 137 1.35 -10.48 6.97
N SER A 138 0.35 -10.82 6.14
CA SER A 138 -0.47 -12.04 6.26
C SER A 138 0.25 -13.34 5.85
N ILE A 139 1.34 -13.25 5.06
CA ILE A 139 2.11 -14.38 4.46
C ILE A 139 1.19 -15.45 3.81
N SER A 140 -0.01 -15.07 3.39
CA SER A 140 -0.97 -15.97 2.75
C SER A 140 -1.05 -15.63 1.26
N GLU A 141 -1.17 -16.64 0.41
CA GLU A 141 -1.33 -16.45 -1.04
C GLU A 141 -2.54 -15.57 -1.36
N THR A 142 -3.64 -15.73 -0.61
CA THR A 142 -4.84 -14.90 -0.77
C THR A 142 -4.58 -13.44 -0.36
N GLY A 143 -3.83 -13.23 0.73
CA GLY A 143 -3.46 -11.90 1.19
C GLY A 143 -2.53 -11.17 0.22
N LEU A 144 -1.54 -11.87 -0.33
CA LEU A 144 -0.59 -11.31 -1.29
C LEU A 144 -1.27 -10.97 -2.63
N ASN A 145 -2.12 -11.86 -3.13
CA ASN A 145 -2.93 -11.61 -4.33
C ASN A 145 -3.87 -10.40 -4.12
N GLY A 146 -4.48 -10.30 -2.93
CA GLY A 146 -5.25 -9.13 -2.53
C GLY A 146 -4.42 -7.85 -2.56
N ALA A 147 -3.21 -7.86 -1.99
CA ALA A 147 -2.31 -6.71 -1.98
C ALA A 147 -1.93 -6.27 -3.41
N ILE A 148 -1.59 -7.20 -4.30
CA ILE A 148 -1.25 -6.90 -5.70
C ILE A 148 -2.43 -6.29 -6.43
N LEU A 149 -3.64 -6.84 -6.25
CA LEU A 149 -4.85 -6.25 -6.82
C LEU A 149 -5.13 -4.85 -6.27
N GLN A 150 -4.80 -4.57 -5.01
CA GLN A 150 -4.93 -3.24 -4.42
C GLN A 150 -3.97 -2.23 -5.08
N ILE A 151 -2.71 -2.61 -5.31
CA ILE A 151 -1.69 -1.76 -5.97
C ILE A 151 -2.22 -1.26 -7.30
N ILE A 152 -2.76 -2.18 -8.12
CA ILE A 152 -3.23 -1.89 -9.47
C ILE A 152 -4.51 -1.06 -9.43
N SER A 153 -5.51 -1.52 -8.66
CA SER A 153 -6.82 -0.87 -8.55
C SER A 153 -6.70 0.57 -8.04
N HIS A 154 -5.98 0.74 -6.92
CA HIS A 154 -5.76 2.06 -6.34
C HIS A 154 -4.83 2.93 -7.20
N GLY A 155 -3.97 2.33 -8.03
CA GLY A 155 -3.22 3.04 -9.07
C GLY A 155 -4.13 3.76 -10.04
N PHE A 156 -5.05 3.01 -10.62
CA PHE A 156 -5.97 3.54 -11.61
C PHE A 156 -6.96 4.54 -11.00
N ILE A 157 -7.60 4.18 -9.89
CA ILE A 157 -8.60 5.02 -9.21
C ILE A 157 -7.95 6.30 -8.68
N GLY A 158 -6.78 6.20 -8.04
CA GLY A 158 -6.05 7.37 -7.54
C GLY A 158 -5.66 8.34 -8.64
N ALA A 159 -5.11 7.86 -9.76
CA ALA A 159 -4.76 8.70 -10.90
C ALA A 159 -5.99 9.40 -11.50
N ALA A 160 -7.10 8.68 -11.65
CA ALA A 160 -8.34 9.24 -12.18
C ALA A 160 -8.97 10.30 -11.23
N LEU A 161 -8.95 10.06 -9.92
CA LEU A 161 -9.44 11.02 -8.92
C LEU A 161 -8.59 12.31 -8.89
N PHE A 162 -7.27 12.19 -8.94
CA PHE A 162 -6.39 13.37 -9.00
C PHE A 162 -6.52 14.15 -10.31
N PHE A 163 -6.74 13.46 -11.43
CA PHE A 163 -7.06 14.11 -12.71
C PHE A 163 -8.35 14.93 -12.61
N LEU A 164 -9.42 14.32 -12.10
CA LEU A 164 -10.71 15.00 -11.98
C LEU A 164 -10.65 16.16 -10.99
N ALA A 165 -10.01 15.98 -9.83
CA ALA A 165 -9.78 17.06 -8.86
C ALA A 165 -9.00 18.24 -9.49
N GLY A 166 -8.03 17.95 -10.36
CA GLY A 166 -7.30 18.95 -11.14
C GLY A 166 -8.20 19.70 -12.12
N THR A 167 -8.93 18.98 -12.97
CA THR A 167 -9.83 19.59 -13.96
C THR A 167 -10.95 20.41 -13.31
N SER A 168 -11.47 19.96 -12.17
CA SER A 168 -12.42 20.72 -11.35
C SER A 168 -11.80 22.01 -10.82
N TYR A 169 -10.55 21.95 -10.35
CA TYR A 169 -9.83 23.13 -9.88
C TYR A 169 -9.57 24.14 -11.00
N ASP A 170 -9.22 23.70 -12.22
CA ASP A 170 -8.98 24.61 -13.34
C ASP A 170 -10.24 25.37 -13.76
N ARG A 171 -11.41 24.77 -13.56
CA ARG A 171 -12.70 25.35 -13.96
C ARG A 171 -13.33 26.23 -12.87
N LEU A 172 -13.26 25.81 -11.61
CA LEU A 172 -13.86 26.52 -10.48
C LEU A 172 -12.88 27.46 -9.77
N ARG A 173 -11.57 27.18 -9.85
CA ARG A 173 -10.51 27.82 -9.04
C ARG A 173 -10.73 27.71 -7.52
N LEU A 174 -11.45 26.68 -7.08
CA LEU A 174 -11.75 26.40 -5.67
C LEU A 174 -11.05 25.11 -5.21
N LEU A 175 -10.41 25.17 -4.04
CA LEU A 175 -9.70 24.02 -3.41
C LEU A 175 -10.46 23.43 -2.22
N TYR A 176 -11.36 24.20 -1.63
CA TYR A 176 -12.07 23.87 -0.39
C TYR A 176 -13.45 23.29 -0.68
N LEU A 177 -13.76 22.18 -0.03
CA LEU A 177 -15.04 21.48 -0.15
C LEU A 177 -16.24 22.36 0.19
N ASP A 178 -16.07 23.26 1.16
CA ASP A 178 -17.14 24.14 1.65
C ASP A 178 -17.65 25.11 0.57
N GLU A 179 -16.79 25.46 -0.39
CA GLU A 179 -17.07 26.41 -1.47
C GLU A 179 -17.48 25.70 -2.77
N MET A 180 -17.20 24.40 -2.90
CA MET A 180 -17.44 23.60 -4.12
C MET A 180 -18.88 23.07 -4.24
N GLY A 181 -19.81 23.60 -3.43
CA GLY A 181 -21.23 23.26 -3.47
C GLY A 181 -21.83 23.49 -4.86
N GLY A 182 -22.70 22.57 -5.29
CA GLY A 182 -23.43 22.74 -6.56
C GLY A 182 -22.63 22.44 -7.84
N MET A 183 -21.45 21.81 -7.75
CA MET A 183 -20.62 21.43 -8.91
C MET A 183 -21.38 20.63 -10.00
N ALA A 184 -22.43 19.90 -9.63
CA ALA A 184 -23.24 19.11 -10.55
C ALA A 184 -23.93 19.95 -11.64
N ILE A 185 -24.21 21.24 -11.39
CA ILE A 185 -24.89 22.14 -12.33
C ILE A 185 -23.94 22.60 -13.45
N PRO A 186 -22.77 23.22 -13.16
CA PRO A 186 -21.87 23.69 -14.21
C PRO A 186 -21.10 22.55 -14.90
N MET A 187 -20.86 21.41 -14.23
CA MET A 187 -20.00 20.33 -14.74
C MET A 187 -20.56 18.92 -14.46
N PRO A 188 -21.75 18.58 -14.99
CA PRO A 188 -22.44 17.33 -14.67
C PRO A 188 -21.63 16.07 -15.02
N LYS A 189 -20.89 16.08 -16.14
CA LYS A 189 -20.06 14.93 -16.56
C LYS A 189 -18.87 14.69 -15.63
N ILE A 190 -18.22 15.75 -15.17
CA ILE A 190 -17.09 15.63 -14.23
C ILE A 190 -17.62 15.14 -12.89
N PHE A 191 -18.75 15.70 -12.43
CA PHE A 191 -19.39 15.29 -11.19
C PHE A 191 -19.82 13.82 -11.18
N THR A 192 -20.41 13.32 -12.26
CA THR A 192 -20.81 11.90 -12.33
C THR A 192 -19.61 10.97 -12.32
N ILE A 193 -18.55 11.24 -13.09
CA ILE A 193 -17.33 10.41 -13.11
C ILE A 193 -16.59 10.51 -11.76
N PHE A 194 -16.53 11.69 -11.15
CA PHE A 194 -15.92 11.87 -9.83
C PHE A 194 -16.67 11.07 -8.76
N THR A 195 -18.01 11.08 -8.81
CA THR A 195 -18.85 10.33 -7.88
C THR A 195 -18.70 8.83 -8.09
N THR A 196 -18.70 8.33 -9.32
CA THR A 196 -18.51 6.89 -9.59
C THR A 196 -17.14 6.41 -9.16
N LEU A 197 -16.07 7.18 -9.37
CA LEU A 197 -14.73 6.82 -8.90
C LEU A 197 -14.57 6.92 -7.39
N SER A 198 -15.22 7.89 -6.75
CA SER A 198 -15.24 7.99 -5.28
C SER A 198 -15.94 6.77 -4.66
N MET A 199 -17.05 6.34 -5.29
CA MET A 199 -17.75 5.12 -4.93
C MET A 199 -16.90 3.86 -5.18
N ALA A 200 -16.08 3.85 -6.24
CA ALA A 200 -15.09 2.79 -6.50
C ALA A 200 -14.07 2.66 -5.38
N SER A 201 -13.53 3.80 -4.92
CA SER A 201 -12.55 3.86 -3.82
C SER A 201 -13.13 3.38 -2.48
N LEU A 202 -14.45 3.44 -2.28
CA LEU A 202 -15.11 2.96 -1.05
C LEU A 202 -15.30 1.43 -1.03
N ALA A 203 -14.77 0.70 -2.01
CA ALA A 203 -14.86 -0.75 -2.09
C ALA A 203 -16.32 -1.26 -2.06
N LEU A 204 -17.18 -0.69 -2.92
CA LEU A 204 -18.53 -1.21 -3.12
C LEU A 204 -18.53 -2.59 -3.79
N PRO A 205 -19.52 -3.46 -3.50
CA PRO A 205 -19.69 -4.74 -4.18
C PRO A 205 -19.76 -4.54 -5.70
N GLY A 206 -18.85 -5.18 -6.45
CA GLY A 206 -18.75 -5.07 -7.91
C GLY A 206 -17.59 -4.19 -8.42
N MET A 207 -16.85 -3.50 -7.53
CA MET A 207 -15.71 -2.65 -7.90
C MET A 207 -14.38 -3.26 -7.43
N SER A 208 -13.28 -2.99 -8.15
CA SER A 208 -12.01 -3.72 -8.03
C SER A 208 -11.36 -3.62 -6.65
N ASP A 209 -11.52 -2.49 -5.95
CA ASP A 209 -11.05 -2.30 -4.58
C ASP A 209 -11.77 -3.23 -3.57
N LYS A 210 -13.04 -3.62 -3.81
CA LYS A 210 -13.73 -4.59 -2.92
C LYS A 210 -13.23 -6.01 -3.07
N MET A 211 -12.81 -6.41 -4.28
CA MET A 211 -12.18 -7.71 -4.46
C MET A 211 -10.89 -7.78 -3.65
N SER A 212 -10.03 -6.77 -3.74
CA SER A 212 -8.79 -6.74 -2.95
C SER A 212 -9.06 -6.76 -1.43
N CYS A 213 -9.97 -5.91 -0.95
CA CYS A 213 -10.36 -5.87 0.46
C CYS A 213 -10.94 -7.21 0.95
N ARG A 214 -11.77 -7.89 0.14
CA ARG A 214 -12.30 -9.23 0.46
C ARG A 214 -11.21 -10.30 0.54
N TYR A 215 -10.20 -10.24 -0.33
CA TYR A 215 -9.05 -11.16 -0.27
C TYR A 215 -8.20 -10.94 0.98
N SER A 216 -8.08 -9.68 1.43
CA SER A 216 -7.43 -9.35 2.70
C SER A 216 -8.26 -9.81 3.91
N ASP A 217 -9.59 -9.66 3.88
CA ASP A 217 -10.50 -10.03 4.98
C ASP A 217 -10.79 -11.54 5.08
N SER A 218 -10.79 -12.28 3.96
CA SER A 218 -11.03 -13.73 3.94
C SER A 218 -10.04 -14.53 4.80
N ASN A 219 -8.91 -13.92 5.18
CA ASN A 219 -7.92 -14.54 6.07
C ASN A 219 -8.15 -14.24 7.57
N ARG A 220 -8.98 -13.26 7.94
CA ARG A 220 -9.41 -13.07 9.34
C ARG A 220 -10.31 -14.21 9.80
N ASP A 221 -11.15 -14.73 8.91
CA ASP A 221 -12.01 -15.89 9.21
C ASP A 221 -11.20 -17.19 9.36
N ALA A 222 -10.05 -17.30 8.67
CA ALA A 222 -9.11 -18.42 8.85
C ALA A 222 -8.36 -18.36 10.19
N LEU A 223 -8.03 -17.16 10.69
CA LEU A 223 -7.41 -16.98 12.01
C LEU A 223 -8.39 -17.21 13.18
N ALA A 224 -9.70 -17.06 12.96
CA ALA A 224 -10.74 -17.35 13.94
C ALA A 224 -11.04 -18.86 14.12
N LEU A 225 -10.55 -19.71 13.19
CA LEU A 225 -10.73 -21.16 13.21
C LEU A 225 -9.49 -21.95 13.62
N LEU A 226 -8.38 -21.29 13.99
CA LEU A 226 -7.21 -22.00 14.51
C LEU A 226 -7.41 -22.36 15.99
N PRO A 227 -7.40 -23.66 16.37
CA PRO A 227 -7.35 -24.03 17.78
C PRO A 227 -6.05 -23.49 18.38
N LYS A 228 -6.16 -22.83 19.55
CA LYS A 228 -5.04 -22.34 20.36
C LYS A 228 -4.20 -23.50 20.91
N SER A 229 -3.50 -24.24 20.05
CA SER A 229 -2.52 -25.26 20.47
C SER A 229 -1.71 -25.75 19.27
N SER A 230 -0.64 -25.05 18.91
CA SER A 230 0.58 -25.64 18.30
C SER A 230 1.59 -24.54 17.97
N VAL A 231 2.23 -24.03 19.02
CA VAL A 231 3.64 -23.65 18.90
C VAL A 231 4.41 -24.94 18.64
N SER A 232 5.29 -24.92 17.63
CA SER A 232 6.26 -25.95 17.25
C SER A 232 5.91 -26.80 16.01
N THR A 233 6.90 -26.80 15.11
CA THR A 233 7.31 -27.86 14.17
C THR A 233 6.53 -28.06 12.87
N ASN A 234 7.27 -27.84 11.78
CA ASN A 234 7.06 -28.26 10.37
C ASN A 234 6.51 -27.19 9.42
N PHE A 235 7.34 -26.22 9.06
CA PHE A 235 7.24 -25.49 7.79
C PHE A 235 8.47 -25.81 6.94
N THR A 236 8.39 -26.91 6.21
CA THR A 236 9.39 -27.38 5.25
C THR A 236 8.84 -27.12 3.84
N ILE A 237 9.47 -26.17 3.14
CA ILE A 237 9.91 -26.27 1.74
C ILE A 237 8.95 -27.05 0.82
N ALA A 238 7.99 -26.37 0.17
CA ALA A 238 7.21 -26.98 -0.93
C ALA A 238 6.68 -25.97 -1.97
N ALA A 239 7.29 -24.79 -2.14
CA ALA A 239 6.86 -23.80 -3.14
C ALA A 239 7.93 -23.43 -4.20
N TYR A 240 9.04 -24.17 -4.30
CA TYR A 240 10.12 -23.89 -5.26
C TYR A 240 10.49 -25.11 -6.14
N SER A 241 9.50 -25.92 -6.53
CA SER A 241 9.71 -27.00 -7.50
C SER A 241 8.50 -27.15 -8.41
N LYS A 242 8.30 -26.19 -9.31
CA LYS A 242 7.71 -26.33 -10.66
C LYS A 242 7.44 -24.95 -11.27
N ALA A 243 8.47 -24.39 -11.90
CA ALA A 243 8.41 -23.55 -13.11
C ALA A 243 9.85 -23.33 -13.58
#